data_AF-A0A940HLP9-F1
#
_entry.id   AF-A0A940HLP9-F1
#
_cell.length_a   1.000
_cell.length_b   1.000
_cell.length_c   1.000
_cell.angle_alpha   90.00
_cell.angle_beta   90.00
_cell.angle_gamma   90.00
#
_symmetry.space_group_name_H-M   'P 1'
#
loop_
_entity.id
_entity.type
_entity.pdbx_description
1 polymer ?
#
loop_
_entity_poly.entity_id
_entity_poly.type
_entity_poly.pdbx_seq_one_letter_code
_entity_poly.pdbx_strand_id
1 'polypeptide(L)' 'MSDTHAEQPPTIEIVRGSATEEELAALIAVVSDAYAREESAAVAADSRASAWSRTQRAMRRPLRRDITWGRFPG' A
#
# COMPACT_ATOMS: atom_id res chain seq x y z
N MET A 1 -5.47 -13.72 -3.84
CA MET A 1 -6.50 -12.71 -3.53
C MET A 1 -5.89 -11.38 -3.92
N SER A 2 -6.08 -10.97 -5.17
CA SER A 2 -5.64 -9.66 -5.62
C SER A 2 -6.59 -8.63 -5.03
N ASP A 3 -6.07 -7.69 -4.24
CA ASP A 3 -6.82 -6.52 -3.81
C ASP A 3 -7.07 -5.65 -5.04
N THR A 4 -8.24 -5.81 -5.65
CA THR A 4 -8.77 -4.81 -6.57
C THR A 4 -9.46 -3.77 -5.68
N HIS A 5 -8.69 -2.87 -5.08
CA HIS A 5 -9.24 -1.58 -4.69
C HIS A 5 -9.62 -0.88 -6.00
N ALA A 6 -10.86 -1.08 -6.45
CA ALA A 6 -11.43 -0.17 -7.41
C ALA A 6 -11.31 1.22 -6.78
N GLU A 7 -10.62 2.15 -7.46
CA GLU A 7 -10.47 3.55 -7.04
C GLU A 7 -11.87 4.16 -6.90
N GLN A 8 -12.45 4.01 -5.71
CA GLN A 8 -13.70 4.66 -5.37
C GLN A 8 -13.35 6.13 -5.12
N PRO A 9 -13.96 7.08 -5.82
CA PRO A 9 -13.68 8.48 -5.59
C PRO A 9 -14.03 8.86 -4.15
N PRO A 10 -13.29 9.79 -3.53
CA PRO A 10 -13.56 10.23 -2.15
C PRO A 10 -14.97 10.80 -2.03
N THR A 11 -15.67 10.42 -0.96
CA THR A 11 -17.00 10.94 -0.65
C THR A 11 -16.88 12.24 0.15
N ILE A 12 -17.58 13.29 -0.28
CA ILE A 12 -17.61 14.60 0.39
C ILE A 12 -19.04 14.89 0.84
N GLU A 13 -19.23 15.20 2.13
CA GLU A 13 -20.52 15.53 2.72
C GLU A 13 -20.50 16.93 3.36
N ILE A 14 -21.49 17.77 3.05
CA ILE A 14 -21.65 19.10 3.65
C ILE A 14 -22.55 18.99 4.89
N VAL A 15 -21.95 19.01 6.08
CA VAL A 15 -22.69 18.84 7.35
C VAL A 15 -23.42 20.13 7.78
N ARG A 16 -23.01 21.30 7.27
CA ARG A 16 -23.60 22.59 7.62
C ARG A 16 -23.48 23.60 6.47
N GLY A 17 -24.51 24.43 6.33
CA GLY A 17 -24.58 25.50 5.32
C GLY A 17 -25.06 24.97 3.96
N SER A 18 -25.19 25.88 3.00
CA SER A 18 -25.45 25.56 1.60
C SER A 18 -24.30 26.13 0.78
N ALA A 19 -23.59 25.28 0.04
CA ALA A 19 -22.58 25.71 -0.92
C ALA A 19 -23.23 25.93 -2.28
N THR A 20 -22.76 26.92 -3.03
CA THR A 20 -23.16 27.06 -4.43
C THR A 20 -22.47 26.01 -5.31
N GLU A 21 -22.95 25.84 -6.55
CA GLU A 21 -22.34 24.92 -7.50
C GLU A 21 -20.88 25.30 -7.81
N GLU A 22 -20.59 26.60 -7.89
CA GLU A 22 -19.25 27.13 -8.14
C GLU A 22 -18.30 26.87 -6.99
N GLU A 23 -18.77 27.06 -5.74
CA GLU A 23 -17.99 26.78 -4.54
C GLU A 23 -17.69 25.28 -4.42
N LEU A 24 -18.67 24.43 -4.74
CA LEU A 24 -18.49 22.98 -4.79
C LEU A 24 -17.47 22.56 -5.84
N ALA A 25 -17.56 23.12 -7.05
CA ALA A 25 -16.60 22.85 -8.11
C ALA A 25 -15.18 23.27 -7.71
N ALA A 26 -15.03 24.44 -7.10
CA ALA A 26 -13.74 24.93 -6.60
C ALA A 26 -13.18 24.01 -5.51
N LEU A 27 -14.00 23.58 -4.56
CA LEU A 27 -13.59 22.67 -3.50
C LEU A 27 -13.13 21.31 -4.05
N ILE A 28 -13.94 20.69 -4.93
CA ILE A 28 -13.62 19.40 -5.54
C ILE A 28 -12.32 19.50 -6.32
N ALA A 29 -12.12 20.56 -7.10
CA ALA A 29 -10.90 20.76 -7.88
C ALA A 29 -9.65 20.82 -6.99
N VAL A 30 -9.70 21.62 -5.92
CA VAL A 30 -8.56 21.78 -4.99
C VAL A 30 -8.25 20.48 -4.25
N VAL A 31 -9.27 19.79 -3.73
CA VAL A 31 -9.08 18.54 -2.98
C VAL A 31 -8.58 17.43 -3.88
N SER A 32 -9.13 17.30 -5.09
CA SER A 32 -8.71 16.28 -6.06
C SER A 32 -7.26 16.50 -6.50
N ASP A 33 -6.87 17.76 -6.74
CA ASP A 33 -5.49 18.13 -7.11
C ASP A 33 -4.50 17.87 -5.97
N ALA A 34 -4.88 18.17 -4.72
CA ALA A 34 -4.06 17.83 -3.55
C ALA A 34 -3.89 16.31 -3.39
N TYR A 35 -4.97 15.54 -3.53
CA TYR A 35 -4.95 14.08 -3.46
C TYR A 35 -4.08 13.47 -4.56
N ALA A 36 -4.24 13.90 -5.81
CA ALA A 36 -3.44 13.41 -6.93
C ALA A 36 -1.94 13.70 -6.75
N ARG A 37 -1.58 14.87 -6.21
CA ARG A 37 -0.19 15.20 -5.87
C ARG A 37 0.36 14.27 -4.79
N GLU A 38 -0.40 14.06 -3.71
CA GLU A 38 0.02 13.19 -2.61
C GLU A 38 0.17 11.74 -3.09
N GLU A 39 -0.81 11.22 -3.83
CA GLU A 39 -0.77 9.90 -4.44
C GLU A 39 0.46 9.73 -5.34
N SER A 40 0.77 10.72 -6.19
CA SER A 40 1.95 10.68 -7.06
C SER A 40 3.26 10.60 -6.28
N ALA A 41 3.30 11.20 -5.09
CA ALA A 41 4.46 11.13 -4.19
C ALA A 41 4.48 9.83 -3.36
N ALA A 42 3.32 9.24 -3.13
CA ALA A 42 3.12 8.01 -2.35
C ALA A 42 3.23 6.72 -3.19
N VAL A 43 3.76 6.78 -4.41
CA VAL A 43 4.03 5.58 -5.21
C VAL A 43 5.30 4.91 -4.70
N ALA A 44 5.13 3.82 -3.95
CA ALA A 44 6.24 2.91 -3.66
C ALA A 44 6.83 2.40 -4.98
N ALA A 45 8.14 2.48 -5.14
CA ALA A 45 8.79 1.94 -6.33
C ALA A 45 8.40 0.46 -6.48
N ASP A 46 8.01 0.10 -7.71
CA ASP A 46 7.64 -1.26 -8.09
C ASP A 46 8.63 -2.25 -7.48
N SER A 47 8.15 -3.26 -6.74
CA SER A 47 9.00 -4.03 -5.84
C SER A 47 10.01 -4.84 -6.68
N ARG A 48 11.19 -4.27 -6.92
CA ARG A 48 12.27 -5.00 -7.58
C ARG A 48 12.69 -6.10 -6.64
N ALA A 49 12.62 -7.35 -7.10
CA ALA A 49 13.09 -8.49 -6.33
C ALA A 49 14.50 -8.19 -5.81
N SER A 50 14.63 -8.11 -4.48
CA SER A 50 15.88 -7.71 -3.85
C SER A 50 16.99 -8.67 -4.28
N ALA A 51 18.23 -8.18 -4.37
CA ALA A 51 19.36 -9.05 -4.66
C ALA A 51 19.43 -10.21 -3.65
N TRP A 52 19.00 -9.97 -2.40
CA TRP A 52 18.85 -10.99 -1.37
C TRP A 52 17.81 -12.06 -1.71
N SER A 53 16.60 -11.66 -2.11
CA SER A 53 15.53 -12.57 -2.56
C SER A 53 15.95 -13.40 -3.78
N ARG A 54 16.62 -12.79 -4.75
CA ARG A 54 17.13 -13.48 -5.97
C ARG A 54 18.29 -14.42 -5.69
N THR A 55 19.11 -14.11 -4.68
CA THR A 55 20.29 -14.92 -4.31
C THR A 55 19.95 -15.94 -3.21
N GLN A 56 18.72 -15.95 -2.70
CA GLN A 56 18.18 -17.00 -1.83
C GLN A 56 17.95 -18.31 -2.61
N ARG A 57 18.97 -18.76 -3.35
CA ARG A 57 19.02 -20.07 -4.00
C ARG A 57 19.01 -21.15 -2.93
N ALA A 58 17.87 -21.83 -2.77
CA ALA A 58 17.71 -23.06 -1.99
C ALA A 58 18.48 -23.13 -0.66
N MET A 59 18.72 -21.98 -0.01
CA MET A 59 19.46 -21.93 1.23
C MET A 59 18.52 -22.35 2.34
N ARG A 60 18.55 -23.67 2.56
CA ARG A 60 18.12 -24.42 3.72
C ARG A 60 16.64 -24.75 3.79
N ARG A 61 16.40 -26.04 4.06
CA ARG A 61 15.13 -26.55 4.58
C ARG A 61 14.78 -25.73 5.84
N PRO A 62 13.52 -25.31 6.03
CA PRO A 62 13.11 -24.58 7.22
C PRO A 62 13.60 -25.29 8.48
N LEU A 63 14.00 -24.52 9.50
CA LEU A 63 14.44 -25.08 10.78
C LEU A 63 13.34 -25.99 11.33
N ARG A 64 13.65 -27.26 11.54
CA ARG A 64 12.73 -28.26 12.08
C ARG A 64 12.40 -27.94 13.53
N ARG A 65 11.22 -27.34 13.74
CA ARG A 65 10.70 -26.90 15.05
C ARG A 65 10.27 -28.06 15.94
N ASP A 66 10.12 -29.24 15.34
CA ASP A 66 9.79 -30.50 15.99
C ASP A 66 11.03 -31.21 16.56
N ILE A 67 12.23 -30.62 16.45
CA ILE A 67 13.44 -31.07 17.11
C ILE A 67 13.72 -30.13 18.29
N THR A 68 13.87 -30.68 19.49
CA THR A 68 14.23 -29.91 20.68
C THR A 68 15.69 -29.45 20.62
N TRP A 69 15.95 -28.22 21.09
CA TRP A 69 17.29 -27.63 21.14
C TRP A 69 18.18 -28.46 22.09
N GLY A 70 19.12 -29.25 21.56
CA GLY A 70 20.01 -30.07 22.40
C GLY A 70 20.67 -31.29 21.76
N ARG A 71 20.37 -31.64 20.50
CA ARG A 71 20.99 -32.81 19.83
C ARG A 71 21.57 -32.43 18.47
N PHE A 72 22.76 -31.83 18.46
CA PHE A 72 23.62 -31.79 17.29
C PHE A 72 24.59 -32.98 17.38
N PRO A 73 24.52 -33.99 16.48
CA PRO A 73 25.62 -34.93 16.32
C PRO A 73 26.75 -34.19 15.59
N GLY A 74 27.95 -34.22 16.18
CA GLY A 74 29.19 -33.82 15.50
C GLY A 74 29.52 -34.76 14.35
#